data_AF-A0A8B6DLR5-F1
#
_entry.id   AF-A0A8B6DLR5-F1
#
_cell.length_a   1.000
_cell.length_b   1.000
_cell.length_c   1.000
_cell.angle_alpha   90.00
_cell.angle_beta   90.00
_cell.angle_gamma   90.00
#
_symmetry.space_group_name_H-M   'P 1'
#
loop_
_entity.id
_entity.type
_entity.pdbx_description
1 polymer ?
#
loop_
_entity_poly.entity_id
_entity_poly.type
_entity_poly.pdbx_seq_one_letter_code
_entity_poly.pdbx_strand_id
1 'polypeptide(L)'
;MANTWIEKLRSAQKTCLLQDGRKKVHFTFSDGGEMAEEYDVRTDELLVRKWRKKLSNSFATKQTSEQWEYEIGEQLAPRNLESAGLMESLSN
;
A
#
# COMPACT_ATOMS: atom_id res chain seq x y z
N MET A 1 13.94 13.30 13.74
CA MET A 1 13.44 12.43 12.65
C MET A 1 12.89 11.12 13.18
N ALA A 2 13.64 10.28 13.91
CA ALA A 2 13.10 9.04 14.48
C ALA A 2 11.90 9.28 15.42
N ASN A 3 12.02 10.16 16.42
CA ASN A 3 10.96 10.41 17.41
C ASN A 3 9.63 10.83 16.77
N THR A 4 9.66 11.70 15.76
CA THR A 4 8.46 12.16 15.02
C THR A 4 7.73 11.03 14.29
N TRP A 5 8.44 9.98 13.87
CA TRP A 5 7.82 8.77 13.31
C TRP A 5 7.18 7.91 14.39
N ILE A 6 7.88 7.68 15.51
CA ILE A 6 7.37 6.93 16.65
C ILE A 6 6.09 7.57 17.20
N GLU A 7 6.03 8.89 17.35
CA GLU A 7 4.82 9.56 17.85
C GLU A 7 3.66 9.55 16.84
N LYS A 8 3.94 9.59 15.52
CA LYS A 8 2.90 9.34 14.49
C LYS A 8 2.37 7.90 14.55
N LEU A 9 3.24 6.91 14.79
CA LEU A 9 2.81 5.53 15.02
C LEU A 9 2.03 5.39 16.34
N ARG A 10 2.45 6.01 17.45
CA ARG A 10 1.73 5.92 18.74
C ARG A 10 0.30 6.45 18.60
N SER A 11 0.14 7.64 18.04
CA SER A 11 -1.15 8.34 17.88
C SER A 11 -2.09 7.71 16.84
N ALA A 12 -1.59 6.90 15.90
CA ALA A 12 -2.42 6.17 14.93
C ALA A 12 -3.42 5.21 15.63
N GLN A 13 -4.64 5.12 15.11
CA GLN A 13 -5.53 4.00 15.41
C GLN A 13 -4.96 2.72 14.78
N LYS A 14 -5.08 1.58 15.47
CA LYS A 14 -4.46 0.32 15.06
C LYS A 14 -5.44 -0.83 15.18
N THR A 15 -5.51 -1.66 14.14
CA THR A 15 -6.10 -3.00 14.22
C THR A 15 -5.06 -4.03 13.81
N CYS A 16 -5.10 -5.21 14.42
CA CYS A 16 -4.19 -6.31 14.14
C CYS A 16 -5.01 -7.60 14.03
N LEU A 17 -4.69 -8.42 13.04
CA LEU A 17 -5.29 -9.74 12.87
C LEU A 17 -4.23 -10.79 12.52
N LEU A 18 -4.45 -12.02 12.96
CA LEU A 18 -3.63 -13.18 12.62
C LEU A 18 -4.44 -14.07 11.67
N GLN A 19 -3.91 -14.33 10.49
CA GLN A 19 -4.59 -15.08 9.43
C GLN A 19 -3.54 -15.75 8.52
N ASP A 20 -3.72 -17.04 8.22
CA ASP A 20 -2.90 -17.79 7.25
C ASP A 20 -1.38 -17.71 7.50
N GLY A 21 -0.98 -17.76 8.78
CA GLY A 21 0.42 -17.62 9.19
C GLY A 21 0.98 -16.19 9.13
N ARG A 22 0.14 -15.18 8.86
CA ARG A 22 0.52 -13.77 8.77
C ARG A 22 -0.10 -12.92 9.87
N LYS A 23 0.69 -11.98 10.38
CA LYS A 23 0.29 -10.89 11.28
C LYS A 23 0.07 -9.65 10.43
N LYS A 24 -1.18 -9.26 10.21
CA LYS A 24 -1.54 -8.08 9.41
C LYS A 24 -1.92 -6.95 10.34
N VAL A 25 -1.23 -5.81 10.24
CA VAL A 25 -1.43 -4.62 11.08
C VAL A 25 -1.86 -3.47 10.19
N HIS A 26 -2.98 -2.82 10.54
CA HIS A 26 -3.50 -1.67 9.82
C HIS A 26 -3.49 -0.44 10.74
N PHE A 27 -2.90 0.65 10.23
CA PHE A 27 -2.72 1.92 10.92
C PHE A 27 -3.53 3.00 10.20
N THR A 28 -4.43 3.68 10.91
CA THR A 28 -5.13 4.87 10.42
C THR A 28 -4.58 6.09 11.18
N PHE A 29 -3.99 7.04 10.47
CA PHE A 29 -3.34 8.22 11.04
C PHE A 29 -4.32 9.39 11.22
N SER A 30 -3.94 10.39 12.00
CA SER A 30 -4.77 11.58 12.29
C SER A 30 -4.98 12.51 11.09
N ASP A 31 -4.09 12.47 10.09
CA ASP A 31 -4.30 13.10 8.77
C ASP A 31 -5.31 12.33 7.90
N GLY A 32 -5.72 11.13 8.33
CA GLY A 32 -6.60 10.22 7.62
C GLY A 32 -5.92 9.43 6.51
N GLY A 33 -4.60 9.54 6.35
CA GLY A 33 -3.82 8.56 5.59
C GLY A 33 -3.71 7.24 6.36
N GLU A 34 -3.39 6.17 5.66
CA GLU A 34 -3.39 4.81 6.20
C GLU A 34 -2.12 4.04 5.79
N MET A 35 -1.71 3.07 6.60
CA MET A 35 -0.64 2.11 6.29
C MET A 35 -1.10 0.70 6.67
N ALA A 36 -0.75 -0.28 5.84
CA ALA A 36 -0.96 -1.70 6.12
C ALA A 36 0.38 -2.44 6.02
N GLU A 37 0.70 -3.21 7.05
CA GLU A 37 1.89 -4.08 7.13
C GLU A 37 1.46 -5.55 7.27
N GLU A 38 2.14 -6.47 6.58
CA GLU A 38 2.00 -7.91 6.81
C GLU A 38 3.36 -8.51 7.19
N TYR A 39 3.39 -9.31 8.26
CA TYR A 39 4.57 -10.04 8.72
C TYR A 39 4.32 -11.56 8.71
N ASP A 40 5.36 -12.36 8.51
CA ASP A 40 5.34 -13.81 8.83
C ASP A 40 5.32 -13.98 10.37
N VAL A 41 4.42 -14.82 10.90
CA VAL A 41 4.21 -14.97 12.36
C VAL A 41 5.33 -15.77 13.05
N ARG A 42 6.15 -16.51 12.30
CA ARG A 42 7.22 -17.38 12.79
C ARG A 42 8.59 -16.72 12.69
N THR A 43 8.83 -15.88 11.68
CA THR A 43 10.11 -15.15 11.52
C THR A 43 10.06 -13.68 11.93
N ASP A 44 8.86 -13.12 12.13
CA ASP A 44 8.59 -11.69 12.34
C ASP A 44 9.11 -10.77 11.20
N GLU A 45 9.45 -11.35 10.04
CA GLU A 45 9.89 -10.63 8.84
C GLU A 45 8.72 -9.85 8.20
N LEU A 46 8.99 -8.60 7.83
CA LEU A 46 8.03 -7.72 7.13
C LEU A 46 7.92 -8.12 5.65
N LEU A 47 6.82 -8.79 5.29
CA LEU A 47 6.55 -9.29 3.95
C LEU A 47 6.00 -8.18 3.02
N VAL A 48 5.15 -7.32 3.56
CA VAL A 48 4.46 -6.25 2.81
C VAL A 48 4.37 -5.00 3.68
N ARG A 49 4.64 -3.83 3.10
CA ARG A 49 4.20 -2.52 3.61
C ARG A 49 3.60 -1.72 2.47
N LYS A 50 2.41 -1.16 2.69
CA LYS A 50 1.73 -0.31 1.72
C LYS A 50 0.99 0.84 2.39
N TRP A 51 0.79 1.92 1.65
CA TRP A 51 0.24 3.19 2.11
C TRP A 51 -0.98 3.60 1.27
N ARG A 52 -1.92 4.32 1.89
CA ARG A 52 -3.02 5.00 1.20
C ARG A 52 -3.10 6.45 1.65
N LYS A 53 -3.05 7.38 0.70
CA LYS A 53 -3.19 8.82 0.99
C LYS A 53 -4.66 9.22 0.93
N LYS A 54 -5.13 10.00 1.91
CA LYS A 54 -6.48 10.59 1.86
C LYS A 54 -6.54 11.68 0.79
N LEU A 55 -7.29 11.43 -0.27
CA LEU A 55 -7.63 12.47 -1.24
C LEU A 55 -8.52 13.53 -0.59
N SER A 56 -8.09 14.80 -0.67
CA SER A 56 -8.78 15.93 -0.03
C SER A 56 -9.81 16.61 -0.95
N ASN A 57 -9.97 16.15 -2.19
CA ASN A 57 -10.86 16.73 -3.20
C ASN A 57 -12.18 15.95 -3.29
N SER A 58 -13.25 16.55 -2.77
CA SER A 58 -14.65 16.06 -2.80
C SER A 58 -15.30 15.98 -4.19
N PHE A 59 -14.51 16.03 -5.25
CA PHE A 59 -14.92 15.82 -6.65
C PHE A 59 -14.22 14.61 -7.29
N ALA A 60 -13.42 13.85 -6.54
CA ALA A 60 -13.02 12.51 -6.98
C ALA A 60 -14.28 11.64 -7.10
N THR A 61 -14.61 11.19 -8.32
CA THR A 61 -15.56 10.11 -8.51
C THR A 61 -15.07 8.88 -7.74
N LYS A 62 -16.01 8.02 -7.31
CA LYS A 62 -15.85 6.93 -6.31
C LYS A 62 -14.78 5.87 -6.63
N GLN A 63 -14.02 6.02 -7.71
CA GLN A 63 -13.10 5.06 -8.30
C GLN A 63 -11.62 5.50 -8.22
N THR A 64 -11.34 6.76 -7.84
CA THR A 64 -9.96 7.31 -7.81
C THR A 64 -9.33 7.33 -6.40
N SER A 65 -10.11 7.11 -5.35
CA SER A 65 -9.70 7.30 -3.94
C SER A 65 -9.11 6.06 -3.25
N GLU A 66 -8.80 4.99 -4.01
CA GLU A 66 -8.65 3.64 -3.43
C GLU A 66 -7.30 2.95 -3.70
N GLN A 67 -6.40 3.54 -4.49
CA GLN A 67 -5.12 2.90 -4.80
C GLN A 67 -4.17 2.90 -3.58
N TRP A 68 -3.65 1.71 -3.26
CA TRP A 68 -2.55 1.54 -2.31
C TRP A 68 -1.21 1.63 -3.04
N GLU A 69 -0.29 2.41 -2.48
CA GLU A 69 1.11 2.50 -2.91
C GLU A 69 1.93 1.51 -2.09
N TYR A 70 2.57 0.53 -2.73
CA TYR A 70 3.42 -0.44 -2.05
C TYR A 70 4.83 0.13 -1.84
N GLU A 71 5.33 0.03 -0.61
CA GLU A 71 6.72 0.37 -0.24
C GLU A 71 7.58 -0.90 -0.19
N ILE A 72 7.01 -2.00 0.33
CA ILE A 72 7.64 -3.31 0.48
C ILE A 72 6.65 -4.38 0.01
N GLY A 73 7.14 -5.39 -0.68
CA GLY A 73 6.32 -6.53 -1.11
C GLY A 73 5.44 -6.26 -2.35
N GLU A 74 5.75 -5.24 -3.16
CA GLU A 74 5.17 -5.16 -4.51
C GLU A 74 5.79 -6.26 -5.39
N GLN A 75 5.23 -7.47 -5.30
CA GLN A 75 5.48 -8.47 -6.32
C GLN A 75 4.84 -7.96 -7.61
N LEU A 76 5.68 -7.57 -8.57
CA LEU A 76 5.29 -7.22 -9.92
C LEU A 76 4.64 -8.44 -10.61
N ALA A 77 3.35 -8.64 -10.35
CA ALA A 77 2.49 -9.29 -11.32
C ALA A 77 2.70 -8.54 -12.65
N PRO A 78 2.94 -9.24 -13.78
CA PRO A 78 3.08 -8.56 -15.05
C PRO A 78 1.80 -7.78 -15.31
N ARG A 79 1.86 -6.45 -15.22
CA ARG A 79 0.84 -5.58 -15.80
C ARG A 79 0.74 -6.02 -17.25
N ASN A 80 -0.42 -6.53 -17.66
CA ASN A 80 -0.64 -6.89 -19.04
C ASN A 80 -0.36 -5.63 -19.87
N LEU A 81 0.72 -5.67 -20.66
CA LEU A 81 1.27 -4.50 -21.34
C LEU A 81 0.75 -4.38 -22.78
N GLU A 82 -0.25 -5.18 -23.16
CA GLU A 82 -0.85 -5.19 -24.50
C GLU A 82 -1.67 -3.91 -24.81
N SER A 83 -1.69 -2.93 -23.90
CA SER A 83 -2.16 -1.56 -24.14
C SER A 83 -1.03 -0.52 -24.24
N ALA A 84 0.24 -0.95 -24.24
CA ALA A 84 1.36 -0.17 -24.76
C ALA A 84 1.54 -0.53 -26.24
N GLY A 85 0.85 0.22 -27.12
CA GLY A 85 0.78 -0.07 -28.56
C GLY A 85 2.12 0.09 -29.30
N LEU A 86 2.96 -0.95 -29.25
CA LEU A 86 4.17 -1.07 -30.07
C LEU A 86 3.81 -1.61 -31.45
N MET A 87 3.33 -0.73 -32.34
CA MET A 87 3.20 -1.09 -33.76
C MET A 87 4.57 -0.98 -34.43
N GLU A 88 5.20 -2.12 -34.67
CA GLU A 88 6.40 -2.22 -35.51
C GLU A 88 6.08 -1.80 -36.96
N SER A 89 6.85 -0.85 -37.49
CA SER A 89 6.65 -0.35 -38.85
C SER A 89 7.31 -1.29 -39.86
N LEU A 90 6.52 -2.18 -40.45
CA LEU A 90 6.92 -2.94 -41.64
C LEU A 90 7.04 -1.99 -42.84
N SER A 91 8.20 -1.34 -42.98
CA SER A 91 8.60 -0.69 -44.22
C SER A 91 9.00 -1.75 -45.24
N ASN A 92 8.34 -1.71 -46.40
CA ASN A 92 8.51 -2.62 -47.53
C ASN A 92 9.61 -2.15 -48.49
#